data_AF-A0A5E4KX50-F1
#
_entry.id   AF-A0A5E4KX50-F1
#
_cell.length_a   1.000
_cell.length_b   1.000
_cell.length_c   1.000
_cell.angle_alpha   90.00
_cell.angle_beta   90.00
_cell.angle_gamma   90.00
#
_symmetry.space_group_name_H-M   'P 1'
#
loop_
_entity.id
_entity.type
_entity.pdbx_description
1 polymer ?
#
loop_
_entity_poly.entity_id
_entity_poly.type
_entity_poly.pdbx_seq_one_letter_code
_entity_poly.pdbx_strand_id
1 'polypeptide(L)'
;MVSVNETGLCAFNEMLDRADKINVEIHEYKNGATVVDAGVNVEGGYDAGMYLSRICLADLADIKYVSFELDGNMVPAIRVNTDHPVIACMASQYAGWRISVGKYFAMGSGPARAISLNPKKLYAEINYKDSCDHAVLVLESDKLPPEEVTDKIAKDCSVEPGNLRIVVAPTASIAGSVQISARIVETGIHKMESIGFDINTIKSGYGIAPISPIVGDSTKCMGSTNDCIIYCGKTYYNVKYDAEKVKELITKVPSGTSSSYGKPFYTTFKEAGFDFFKVDAGVFAPAEVTINELKSAKSFTSGRINPDVLMKSFGISRV
;
A
#
# COMPACT_ATOMS: atom_id res chain seq x y z
N MET A 1 9.32 6.74 20.97
CA MET A 1 8.35 6.59 19.86
C MET A 1 9.18 6.44 18.59
N VAL A 2 8.90 5.48 17.72
CA VAL A 2 9.71 5.27 16.50
C VAL A 2 9.43 6.40 15.51
N SER A 3 10.47 6.98 14.90
CA SER A 3 10.32 7.92 13.80
C SER A 3 10.23 7.15 12.48
N VAL A 4 9.11 7.30 11.78
CA VAL A 4 8.91 6.65 10.47
C VAL A 4 9.77 7.30 9.40
N ASN A 5 10.08 8.60 9.51
CA ASN A 5 10.92 9.29 8.54
C ASN A 5 12.39 8.95 8.70
N GLU A 6 12.92 8.81 9.93
CA GLU A 6 14.31 8.37 10.13
C GLU A 6 14.53 6.96 9.57
N THR A 7 13.63 6.03 9.88
CA THR A 7 13.70 4.63 9.41
C THR A 7 13.44 4.50 7.90
N GLY A 8 12.44 5.21 7.38
CA GLY A 8 12.20 5.30 5.95
C GLY A 8 13.36 5.95 5.17
N LEU A 9 14.07 6.90 5.77
CA LEU A 9 15.26 7.53 5.18
C LEU A 9 16.42 6.53 5.07
N CYS A 10 16.59 5.64 6.04
CA CYS A 10 17.57 4.54 5.92
C CYS A 10 17.28 3.67 4.70
N ALA A 11 16.02 3.23 4.52
CA ALA A 11 15.62 2.43 3.34
C ALA A 11 15.77 3.21 2.03
N PHE A 12 15.49 4.52 2.03
CA PHE A 12 15.71 5.39 0.87
C PHE A 12 17.20 5.51 0.51
N ASN A 13 18.08 5.73 1.48
CA ASN A 13 19.51 5.82 1.23
C ASN A 13 20.09 4.50 0.71
N GLU A 14 19.66 3.35 1.26
CA GLU A 14 20.01 2.04 0.72
C GLU A 14 19.56 1.86 -0.74
N MET A 15 18.42 2.45 -1.12
CA MET A 15 17.93 2.45 -2.50
C MET A 15 18.87 3.25 -3.41
N LEU A 16 19.34 4.42 -2.97
CA LEU A 16 20.30 5.25 -3.72
C LEU A 16 21.61 4.48 -3.98
N ASP A 17 22.15 3.82 -2.96
CA ASP A 17 23.39 3.02 -3.05
C ASP A 17 23.27 1.85 -4.03
N ARG A 18 22.04 1.46 -4.39
CA ARG A 18 21.75 0.35 -5.30
C ARG A 18 21.16 0.79 -6.63
N ALA A 19 21.06 2.08 -6.93
CA ALA A 19 20.30 2.60 -8.07
C ALA A 19 20.59 1.86 -9.40
N ASP A 20 21.87 1.72 -9.75
CA ASP A 20 22.34 1.03 -10.97
C ASP A 20 21.98 -0.47 -11.01
N LYS A 21 21.79 -1.10 -9.84
CA LYS A 21 21.49 -2.54 -9.72
C LYS A 21 20.00 -2.84 -9.76
N ILE A 22 19.16 -1.83 -9.59
CA ILE A 22 17.70 -1.98 -9.47
C ILE A 22 16.94 -1.17 -10.53
N ASN A 23 17.66 -0.68 -11.54
CA ASN A 23 17.15 0.04 -12.71
C ASN A 23 16.31 1.28 -12.36
N VAL A 24 16.81 2.11 -11.44
CA VAL A 24 16.18 3.40 -11.07
C VAL A 24 17.11 4.57 -11.40
N GLU A 25 16.52 5.74 -11.63
CA GLU A 25 17.28 6.97 -11.90
C GLU A 25 17.10 7.97 -10.76
N ILE A 26 18.19 8.61 -10.34
CA ILE A 26 18.19 9.61 -9.28
C ILE A 26 18.22 11.00 -9.92
N HIS A 27 17.30 11.86 -9.49
CA HIS A 27 17.23 13.26 -9.89
C HIS A 27 17.41 14.17 -8.67
N GLU A 28 18.40 15.05 -8.73
CA GLU A 28 18.55 16.16 -7.80
C GLU A 28 17.94 17.42 -8.41
N TYR A 29 16.96 18.01 -7.74
CA TYR A 29 16.29 19.22 -8.19
C TYR A 29 17.02 20.48 -7.70
N LYS A 30 16.76 21.64 -8.32
CA LYS A 30 17.46 22.89 -7.99
C LYS A 30 17.12 23.39 -6.59
N ASN A 31 15.95 23.06 -6.07
CA ASN A 31 15.57 23.33 -4.68
C ASN A 31 16.24 22.37 -3.68
N GLY A 32 16.97 21.35 -4.15
CA GLY A 32 17.68 20.37 -3.32
C GLY A 32 16.90 19.09 -3.02
N ALA A 33 15.64 18.98 -3.45
CA ALA A 33 14.89 17.73 -3.29
C ALA A 33 15.53 16.60 -4.11
N THR A 34 15.50 15.38 -3.57
CA THR A 34 15.93 14.17 -4.29
C THR A 34 14.71 13.38 -4.71
N VAL A 35 14.58 13.12 -6.01
CA VAL A 35 13.49 12.34 -6.60
C VAL A 35 14.08 11.13 -7.30
N VAL A 36 13.61 9.93 -6.96
CA VAL A 36 13.99 8.69 -7.61
C VAL A 36 12.88 8.25 -8.55
N ASP A 37 13.20 8.16 -9.85
CA ASP A 37 12.34 7.53 -10.86
C ASP A 37 12.51 6.01 -10.77
N ALA A 38 11.43 5.31 -10.41
CA ALA A 38 11.41 3.86 -10.26
C ALA A 38 10.45 3.16 -11.25
N GLY A 39 10.04 3.86 -12.32
CA GLY A 39 9.20 3.25 -13.35
C GLY A 39 8.53 4.20 -14.36
N VAL A 40 8.78 5.51 -14.30
CA VAL A 40 8.20 6.50 -15.21
C VAL A 40 8.96 6.51 -16.54
N ASN A 41 10.27 6.78 -16.50
CA ASN A 41 11.13 6.80 -17.69
C ASN A 41 12.14 5.64 -17.71
N VAL A 42 12.22 4.89 -16.61
CA VAL A 42 13.10 3.73 -16.43
C VAL A 42 12.28 2.47 -16.20
N GLU A 43 12.92 1.30 -16.33
CA GLU A 43 12.23 0.02 -16.20
C GLU A 43 11.84 -0.29 -14.74
N GLY A 44 12.69 0.09 -13.77
CA GLY A 44 12.57 -0.37 -12.39
C GLY A 44 12.61 -1.89 -12.31
N GLY A 45 11.69 -2.48 -11.54
CA GLY A 45 11.57 -3.93 -11.43
C GLY A 45 11.13 -4.39 -10.04
N TYR A 46 11.37 -5.66 -9.74
CA TYR A 46 11.04 -6.24 -8.44
C TYR A 46 11.80 -5.52 -7.32
N ASP A 47 13.13 -5.46 -7.37
CA ASP A 47 13.94 -4.83 -6.32
C ASP A 47 13.57 -3.35 -6.09
N ALA A 48 13.27 -2.59 -7.16
CA ALA A 48 12.74 -1.24 -7.03
C ALA A 48 11.40 -1.24 -6.26
N GLY A 49 10.46 -2.11 -6.64
CA GLY A 49 9.21 -2.33 -5.92
C GLY A 49 9.39 -2.74 -4.46
N MET A 50 10.40 -3.53 -4.13
CA MET A 50 10.77 -3.87 -2.75
C MET A 50 11.13 -2.62 -1.96
N TYR A 51 11.98 -1.75 -2.52
CA TYR A 51 12.32 -0.48 -1.88
C TYR A 51 11.13 0.45 -1.72
N LEU A 52 10.26 0.60 -2.72
CA LEU A 52 9.01 1.36 -2.57
C LEU A 52 8.17 0.81 -1.42
N SER A 53 8.05 -0.52 -1.31
CA SER A 53 7.28 -1.19 -0.26
C SER A 53 7.88 -0.95 1.13
N ARG A 54 9.21 -1.13 1.26
CA ARG A 54 9.96 -0.86 2.50
C ARG A 54 9.78 0.59 2.93
N ILE A 55 9.98 1.54 2.02
CA ILE A 55 9.83 2.98 2.31
C ILE A 55 8.39 3.29 2.72
N CYS A 56 7.38 2.77 2.00
CA CYS A 56 5.98 2.96 2.39
C CYS A 56 5.71 2.45 3.81
N LEU A 57 6.28 1.31 4.19
CA LEU A 57 6.15 0.71 5.52
C LEU A 57 7.15 1.28 6.56
N ALA A 58 7.91 2.31 6.19
CA ALA A 58 8.97 2.91 7.01
C ALA A 58 10.03 1.89 7.48
N ASP A 59 10.25 0.83 6.71
CA ASP A 59 11.11 -0.31 7.05
C ASP A 59 10.75 -1.01 8.37
N LEU A 60 9.51 -0.84 8.85
CA LEU A 60 8.99 -1.47 10.08
C LEU A 60 8.33 -2.83 9.80
N ALA A 61 8.61 -3.44 8.66
CA ALA A 61 8.04 -4.71 8.22
C ALA A 61 9.10 -5.57 7.53
N ASP A 62 9.04 -6.88 7.77
CA ASP A 62 9.76 -7.85 6.95
C ASP A 62 8.92 -8.17 5.71
N ILE A 63 9.53 -8.01 4.54
CA ILE A 63 8.89 -8.16 3.24
C ILE A 63 9.69 -9.19 2.44
N LYS A 64 9.02 -10.21 1.91
CA LYS A 64 9.66 -11.27 1.13
C LYS A 64 8.85 -11.64 -0.10
N TYR A 65 9.55 -11.91 -1.20
CA TYR A 65 8.94 -12.58 -2.34
C TYR A 65 8.70 -14.05 -2.01
N VAL A 66 7.53 -14.52 -2.41
CA VAL A 66 7.10 -15.91 -2.28
C VAL A 66 6.37 -16.32 -3.56
N SER A 67 6.18 -17.61 -3.78
CA SER A 67 5.31 -18.11 -4.86
C SER A 67 3.87 -18.22 -4.36
N PHE A 68 2.91 -18.02 -5.25
CA PHE A 68 1.49 -18.29 -5.01
C PHE A 68 0.95 -19.19 -6.11
N GLU A 69 0.20 -20.22 -5.74
CA GLU A 69 -0.49 -21.09 -6.70
C GLU A 69 -1.83 -20.46 -7.06
N LEU A 70 -2.00 -20.10 -8.33
CA LEU A 70 -3.20 -19.52 -8.89
C LEU A 70 -3.75 -20.43 -9.99
N ASP A 71 -4.75 -21.23 -9.63
CA ASP A 71 -5.43 -22.17 -10.54
C ASP A 71 -4.44 -23.06 -11.31
N GLY A 72 -3.51 -23.69 -10.58
CA GLY A 72 -2.46 -24.53 -11.14
C GLY A 72 -1.29 -23.78 -11.80
N ASN A 73 -1.30 -22.45 -11.84
CA ASN A 73 -0.18 -21.62 -12.30
C ASN A 73 0.64 -21.10 -11.12
N MET A 74 1.96 -21.10 -11.24
CA MET A 74 2.82 -20.40 -10.28
C MET A 74 2.88 -18.92 -10.67
N VAL A 75 2.49 -18.03 -9.75
CA VAL A 75 2.62 -16.58 -9.90
C VAL A 75 3.48 -16.00 -8.77
N PRO A 76 4.22 -14.90 -9.01
CA PRO A 76 4.93 -14.21 -7.95
C PRO A 76 3.94 -13.64 -6.93
N ALA A 77 4.37 -13.56 -5.68
CA ALA A 77 3.61 -13.00 -4.58
C ALA A 77 4.55 -12.32 -3.57
N ILE A 78 3.95 -11.53 -2.70
CA ILE A 78 4.65 -10.81 -1.64
C ILE A 78 4.04 -11.20 -0.29
N ARG A 79 4.92 -11.48 0.67
CA ARG A 79 4.60 -11.68 2.07
C ARG A 79 5.06 -10.46 2.86
N VAL A 80 4.20 -9.95 3.71
CA VAL A 80 4.48 -8.81 4.60
C VAL A 80 4.16 -9.22 6.03
N ASN A 81 5.07 -8.95 6.97
CA ASN A 81 4.77 -9.07 8.39
C ASN A 81 5.38 -7.93 9.21
N THR A 82 4.66 -7.44 10.21
CA THR A 82 5.05 -6.31 11.05
C THR A 82 4.53 -6.43 12.48
N ASP A 83 5.36 -6.03 13.44
CA ASP A 83 5.00 -5.87 14.86
C ASP A 83 4.62 -4.41 15.20
N HIS A 84 4.60 -3.54 14.20
CA HIS A 84 4.14 -2.14 14.30
C HIS A 84 2.96 -1.86 13.35
N PRO A 85 1.92 -2.70 13.31
CA PRO A 85 0.92 -2.71 12.23
C PRO A 85 0.26 -1.35 12.00
N VAL A 86 -0.20 -0.66 13.05
CA VAL A 86 -0.86 0.65 12.89
C VAL A 86 0.11 1.73 12.43
N ILE A 87 1.35 1.73 12.94
CA ILE A 87 2.35 2.74 12.57
C ILE A 87 2.85 2.51 11.14
N ALA A 88 3.27 1.28 10.83
CA ALA A 88 3.77 0.92 9.51
C ALA A 88 2.69 1.08 8.43
N CYS A 89 1.49 0.54 8.67
CA CYS A 89 0.43 0.53 7.67
C CYS A 89 -0.36 1.85 7.61
N MET A 90 -0.83 2.38 8.74
CA MET A 90 -1.74 3.53 8.72
C MET A 90 -1.01 4.87 8.80
N ALA A 91 -0.01 4.99 9.70
CA ALA A 91 0.74 6.22 9.85
C ALA A 91 1.70 6.50 8.67
N SER A 92 2.14 5.45 7.98
CA SER A 92 3.07 5.53 6.85
C SER A 92 2.46 5.01 5.54
N GLN A 93 2.28 3.70 5.37
CA GLN A 93 1.99 3.08 4.06
C GLN A 93 0.71 3.58 3.39
N TYR A 94 -0.38 3.79 4.14
CA TYR A 94 -1.69 4.18 3.63
C TYR A 94 -1.58 5.37 2.67
N ALA A 95 -2.21 5.26 1.51
CA ALA A 95 -2.21 6.28 0.46
C ALA A 95 -3.21 7.42 0.78
N GLY A 96 -3.07 8.03 1.97
CA GLY A 96 -4.02 9.01 2.49
C GLY A 96 -3.81 10.44 2.03
N TRP A 97 -2.71 10.74 1.33
CA TRP A 97 -2.36 12.10 0.92
C TRP A 97 -2.58 12.32 -0.58
N ARG A 98 -3.66 13.03 -0.92
CA ARG A 98 -3.92 13.46 -2.29
C ARG A 98 -3.09 14.70 -2.60
N ILE A 99 -2.11 14.58 -3.48
CA ILE A 99 -1.24 15.69 -3.88
C ILE A 99 -1.74 16.24 -5.20
N SER A 100 -2.13 17.52 -5.21
CA SER A 100 -2.66 18.21 -6.36
C SER A 100 -2.07 19.62 -6.43
N VAL A 101 -1.23 19.86 -7.44
CA VAL A 101 -0.61 21.17 -7.71
C VAL A 101 -0.64 21.39 -9.22
N GLY A 102 -1.28 22.47 -9.66
CA GLY A 102 -1.45 22.75 -11.09
C GLY A 102 -2.15 21.59 -11.80
N LYS A 103 -1.44 20.96 -12.75
CA LYS A 103 -1.91 19.78 -13.51
C LYS A 103 -1.37 18.45 -12.97
N TYR A 104 -0.51 18.48 -11.95
CA TYR A 104 0.08 17.30 -11.35
C TYR A 104 -0.87 16.71 -10.30
N PHE A 105 -1.10 15.40 -10.39
CA PHE A 105 -1.86 14.63 -9.43
C PHE A 105 -1.11 13.34 -9.10
N ALA A 106 -1.02 13.01 -7.82
CA ALA A 106 -0.47 11.74 -7.35
C ALA A 106 -1.09 11.35 -6.00
N MET A 107 -1.12 10.05 -5.74
CA MET A 107 -1.40 9.52 -4.41
C MET A 107 -0.09 9.38 -3.64
N GLY A 108 0.01 10.11 -2.53
CA GLY A 108 1.16 10.10 -1.64
C GLY A 108 1.00 9.07 -0.52
N SER A 109 2.01 8.21 -0.39
CA SER A 109 2.16 7.19 0.64
C SER A 109 3.49 7.35 1.35
N GLY A 110 3.62 6.83 2.57
CA GLY A 110 4.88 6.76 3.28
C GLY A 110 5.06 7.80 4.39
N PRO A 111 6.28 7.83 4.98
CA PRO A 111 6.56 8.46 6.28
C PRO A 111 6.21 9.94 6.39
N ALA A 112 6.38 10.72 5.32
CA ALA A 112 6.16 12.16 5.29
C ALA A 112 4.72 12.54 5.70
N ARG A 113 3.75 11.63 5.50
CA ARG A 113 2.37 11.82 5.95
C ARG A 113 2.26 12.01 7.46
N ALA A 114 3.15 11.39 8.24
CA ALA A 114 3.15 11.49 9.70
C ALA A 114 3.68 12.83 10.24
N ILE A 115 4.34 13.62 9.40
CA ILE A 115 4.73 14.99 9.71
C ILE A 115 3.63 15.96 9.27
N SER A 116 3.15 15.82 8.03
CA SER A 116 2.11 16.68 7.45
C SER A 116 0.69 16.40 7.96
N LEU A 117 0.52 15.28 8.67
CA LEU A 117 -0.74 14.79 9.23
C LEU A 117 -1.83 14.60 8.17
N ASN A 118 -1.55 13.84 7.11
CA ASN A 118 -2.51 13.60 6.02
C ASN A 118 -3.08 12.17 6.03
N PRO A 119 -4.37 11.96 6.39
CA PRO A 119 -5.35 12.93 6.92
C PRO A 119 -5.25 13.12 8.45
N LYS A 120 -5.54 14.33 8.95
CA LYS A 120 -5.37 14.69 10.38
C LYS A 120 -6.15 13.80 11.34
N LYS A 121 -7.36 13.39 10.95
CA LYS A 121 -8.24 12.54 11.75
C LYS A 121 -7.55 11.21 12.11
N LEU A 122 -6.89 10.59 11.14
CA LEU A 122 -6.21 9.31 11.35
C LEU A 122 -5.12 9.44 12.42
N TYR A 123 -4.28 10.48 12.35
CA TYR A 123 -3.19 10.68 13.31
C TYR A 123 -3.67 10.99 14.73
N ALA A 124 -4.82 11.65 14.87
CA ALA A 124 -5.47 11.83 16.16
C ALA A 124 -6.01 10.50 16.72
N GLU A 125 -6.61 9.66 15.86
CA GLU A 125 -7.15 8.35 16.24
C GLU A 125 -6.06 7.36 16.68
N ILE A 126 -4.94 7.30 15.96
CA ILE A 126 -3.83 6.39 16.28
C ILE A 126 -2.84 7.00 17.30
N ASN A 127 -3.10 8.23 17.75
CA ASN A 127 -2.27 8.99 18.69
C ASN A 127 -0.78 8.97 18.30
N TYR A 128 -0.48 9.30 17.05
CA TYR A 128 0.88 9.30 16.51
C TYR A 128 1.13 10.55 15.70
N LYS A 129 2.35 11.09 15.83
CA LYS A 129 2.91 12.14 14.99
C LYS A 129 4.41 11.94 14.96
N ASP A 130 5.01 12.09 13.79
CA ASP A 130 6.45 12.05 13.65
C ASP A 130 7.07 13.45 13.79
N SER A 131 8.33 13.49 14.18
CA SER A 131 9.15 14.71 14.30
C SER A 131 10.53 14.40 13.76
N CYS A 132 10.77 14.78 12.50
CA CYS A 132 12.03 14.58 11.81
C CYS A 132 12.27 15.76 10.86
N ASP A 133 13.53 16.13 10.68
CA ASP A 133 13.92 17.22 9.76
C ASP A 133 13.98 16.75 8.29
N HIS A 134 13.74 15.47 8.04
CA HIS A 134 13.62 14.86 6.72
C HIS A 134 12.20 14.34 6.49
N ALA A 135 11.75 14.42 5.23
CA ALA A 135 10.48 13.89 4.78
C ALA A 135 10.71 12.87 3.67
N VAL A 136 10.20 11.64 3.85
CA VAL A 136 10.30 10.57 2.85
C VAL A 136 8.92 10.20 2.35
N LEU A 137 8.72 10.19 1.03
CA LEU A 137 7.41 9.96 0.42
C LEU A 137 7.52 9.08 -0.83
N VAL A 138 6.51 8.26 -1.06
CA VAL A 138 6.31 7.51 -2.30
C VAL A 138 5.10 8.08 -3.04
N LEU A 139 5.26 8.36 -4.33
CA LEU A 139 4.20 8.84 -5.20
C LEU A 139 3.84 7.77 -6.22
N GLU A 140 2.56 7.38 -6.23
CA GLU A 140 2.02 6.64 -7.36
C GLU A 140 1.58 7.64 -8.45
N SER A 141 2.37 7.71 -9.54
CA SER A 141 2.15 8.64 -10.64
C SER A 141 2.85 8.20 -11.92
N ASP A 142 2.25 8.53 -13.08
CA ASP A 142 2.83 8.33 -14.40
C ASP A 142 3.79 9.46 -14.82
N LYS A 143 4.11 10.39 -13.90
CA LYS A 143 4.99 11.54 -14.15
C LYS A 143 5.83 11.83 -12.91
N LEU A 144 7.04 12.33 -13.12
CA LEU A 144 7.84 12.90 -12.06
C LEU A 144 7.23 14.24 -11.58
N PRO A 145 7.26 14.54 -10.27
CA PRO A 145 6.73 15.79 -9.74
C PRO A 145 7.59 16.97 -10.21
N PRO A 146 7.02 18.07 -10.73
CA PRO A 146 7.79 19.30 -10.94
C PRO A 146 8.24 19.91 -9.60
N GLU A 147 9.21 20.83 -9.64
CA GLU A 147 9.77 21.48 -8.44
C GLU A 147 8.68 22.14 -7.56
N GLU A 148 7.67 22.76 -8.16
CA GLU A 148 6.52 23.35 -7.45
C GLU A 148 5.74 22.34 -6.59
N VAL A 149 5.70 21.07 -6.99
CA VAL A 149 5.09 19.99 -6.20
C VAL A 149 6.00 19.64 -5.03
N THR A 150 7.31 19.52 -5.27
CA THR A 150 8.28 19.21 -4.20
C THR A 150 8.34 20.32 -3.14
N ASP A 151 8.28 21.60 -3.55
CA ASP A 151 8.19 22.74 -2.63
C ASP A 151 6.92 22.68 -1.76
N LYS A 152 5.78 22.34 -2.38
CA LYS A 152 4.51 22.19 -1.66
C LYS A 152 4.58 21.06 -0.61
N ILE A 153 5.15 19.91 -0.98
CA ILE A 153 5.30 18.76 -0.08
C ILE A 153 6.25 19.11 1.08
N ALA A 154 7.41 19.71 0.78
CA ALA A 154 8.37 20.14 1.80
C ALA A 154 7.73 21.11 2.80
N LYS A 155 6.99 22.11 2.29
CA LYS A 155 6.24 23.07 3.10
C LYS A 155 5.18 22.41 3.98
N ASP A 156 4.42 21.46 3.44
CA ASP A 156 3.38 20.75 4.22
C ASP A 156 3.97 19.86 5.31
N CYS A 157 5.19 19.36 5.10
CA CYS A 157 5.98 18.64 6.10
C CYS A 157 6.81 19.56 6.99
N SER A 158 6.81 20.88 6.78
CA SER A 158 7.66 21.82 7.53
C SER A 158 9.15 21.44 7.53
N VAL A 159 9.66 20.91 6.41
CA VAL A 159 11.08 20.58 6.23
C VAL A 159 11.68 21.45 5.12
N GLU A 160 13.00 21.61 5.13
CA GLU A 160 13.71 22.23 4.00
C GLU A 160 13.60 21.33 2.76
N PRO A 161 13.43 21.89 1.53
CA PRO A 161 13.34 21.08 0.32
C PRO A 161 14.56 20.17 0.10
N GLY A 162 15.74 20.60 0.54
CA GLY A 162 16.97 19.81 0.59
C GLY A 162 16.90 18.50 1.39
N ASN A 163 15.92 18.39 2.29
CA ASN A 163 15.68 17.21 3.14
C ASN A 163 14.47 16.37 2.67
N LEU A 164 13.88 16.71 1.52
CA LEU A 164 12.77 15.96 0.93
C LEU A 164 13.30 14.84 0.02
N ARG A 165 12.79 13.63 0.23
CA ARG A 165 13.12 12.42 -0.51
C ARG A 165 11.85 11.81 -1.08
N ILE A 166 11.79 11.65 -2.40
CA ILE A 166 10.62 11.13 -3.10
C ILE A 166 11.02 9.95 -3.97
N VAL A 167 10.23 8.88 -3.96
CA VAL A 167 10.29 7.81 -4.96
C VAL A 167 9.00 7.81 -5.77
N VAL A 168 9.08 7.66 -7.09
CA VAL A 168 7.92 7.69 -7.99
C VAL A 168 7.86 6.41 -8.81
N ALA A 169 6.68 5.78 -8.88
CA ALA A 169 6.43 4.72 -9.85
C ALA A 169 4.97 4.78 -10.33
N PRO A 170 4.70 4.49 -11.61
CA PRO A 170 3.34 4.37 -12.13
C PRO A 170 2.70 3.06 -11.69
N THR A 171 1.36 3.03 -11.67
CA THR A 171 0.59 1.81 -11.42
C THR A 171 0.91 0.72 -12.44
N ALA A 172 1.09 1.08 -13.72
CA ALA A 172 1.47 0.16 -14.79
C ALA A 172 2.99 -0.09 -14.87
N SER A 173 3.61 -0.44 -13.75
CA SER A 173 5.01 -0.89 -13.67
C SER A 173 5.14 -2.10 -12.73
N ILE A 174 6.26 -2.82 -12.84
CA ILE A 174 6.55 -3.93 -11.90
C ILE A 174 6.73 -3.38 -10.48
N ALA A 175 7.39 -2.22 -10.33
CA ALA A 175 7.53 -1.56 -9.03
C ALA A 175 6.15 -1.19 -8.42
N GLY A 176 5.25 -0.65 -9.24
CA GLY A 176 3.86 -0.38 -8.87
C GLY A 176 3.09 -1.63 -8.45
N SER A 177 3.21 -2.71 -9.23
CA SER A 177 2.53 -3.99 -8.92
C SER A 177 3.01 -4.59 -7.60
N VAL A 178 4.31 -4.53 -7.32
CA VAL A 178 4.89 -5.01 -6.05
C VAL A 178 4.39 -4.16 -4.86
N GLN A 179 4.51 -2.83 -4.94
CA GLN A 179 4.15 -1.97 -3.79
C GLN A 179 2.67 -2.04 -3.46
N ILE A 180 1.80 -2.16 -4.48
CA ILE A 180 0.35 -2.27 -4.24
C ILE A 180 0.07 -3.61 -3.55
N SER A 181 0.59 -4.72 -4.03
CA SER A 181 0.43 -6.02 -3.36
C SER A 181 0.99 -6.03 -1.93
N ALA A 182 2.05 -5.26 -1.65
CA ALA A 182 2.62 -5.11 -0.31
C ALA A 182 1.69 -4.37 0.67
N ARG A 183 0.58 -3.79 0.20
CA ARG A 183 -0.46 -3.17 1.04
C ARG A 183 -1.45 -4.17 1.64
N ILE A 184 -1.23 -5.48 1.43
CA ILE A 184 -2.16 -6.52 1.90
C ILE A 184 -2.48 -6.41 3.40
N VAL A 185 -1.49 -6.11 4.25
CA VAL A 185 -1.73 -5.91 5.70
C VAL A 185 -2.45 -4.59 5.97
N GLU A 186 -2.12 -3.52 5.24
CA GLU A 186 -2.73 -2.19 5.36
C GLU A 186 -4.20 -2.19 5.00
N THR A 187 -4.58 -2.79 3.88
CA THR A 187 -5.99 -2.84 3.43
C THR A 187 -6.91 -3.51 4.44
N GLY A 188 -6.46 -4.57 5.12
CA GLY A 188 -7.24 -5.20 6.19
C GLY A 188 -7.36 -4.32 7.44
N ILE A 189 -6.31 -3.57 7.81
CA ILE A 189 -6.36 -2.63 8.94
C ILE A 189 -7.27 -1.44 8.62
N HIS A 190 -7.13 -0.86 7.43
CA HIS A 190 -7.98 0.24 6.97
C HIS A 190 -9.46 -0.18 6.92
N LYS A 191 -9.75 -1.38 6.39
CA LYS A 191 -11.10 -1.93 6.39
C LYS A 191 -11.65 -2.16 7.80
N MET A 192 -10.81 -2.64 8.73
CA MET A 192 -11.18 -2.78 10.14
C MET A 192 -11.53 -1.42 10.77
N GLU A 193 -10.73 -0.38 10.55
CA GLU A 193 -11.03 1.00 10.98
C GLU A 193 -12.38 1.47 10.42
N SER A 194 -12.60 1.29 9.12
CA SER A 194 -13.79 1.83 8.44
C SER A 194 -15.11 1.21 8.95
N ILE A 195 -15.06 0.04 9.57
CA ILE A 195 -16.23 -0.64 10.16
C ILE A 195 -16.31 -0.50 11.69
N GLY A 196 -15.46 0.35 12.28
CA GLY A 196 -15.47 0.67 13.71
C GLY A 196 -14.69 -0.28 14.62
N PHE A 197 -13.78 -1.09 14.06
CA PHE A 197 -12.83 -1.86 14.87
C PHE A 197 -11.74 -0.93 15.42
N ASP A 198 -11.41 -1.04 16.70
CA ASP A 198 -10.31 -0.27 17.29
C ASP A 198 -8.95 -0.85 16.85
N ILE A 199 -8.38 -0.26 15.80
CA ILE A 199 -7.14 -0.71 15.19
C ILE A 199 -5.92 -0.59 16.13
N ASN A 200 -5.96 0.26 17.16
CA ASN A 200 -4.87 0.39 18.14
C ASN A 200 -4.70 -0.87 19.01
N THR A 201 -5.69 -1.77 18.98
CA THR A 201 -5.62 -3.06 19.67
C THR A 201 -4.84 -4.14 18.91
N ILE A 202 -4.54 -3.92 17.63
CA ILE A 202 -3.76 -4.84 16.78
C ILE A 202 -2.29 -4.79 17.22
N LYS A 203 -1.70 -5.97 17.44
CA LYS A 203 -0.32 -6.14 17.95
C LYS A 203 0.67 -6.59 16.90
N SER A 204 0.23 -7.38 15.94
CA SER A 204 1.03 -7.70 14.75
C SER A 204 0.11 -8.06 13.59
N GLY A 205 0.64 -7.88 12.38
CA GLY A 205 -0.03 -8.22 11.13
C GLY A 205 0.88 -9.06 10.25
N TYR A 206 0.28 -10.00 9.55
CA TYR A 206 0.91 -10.84 8.54
C TYR A 206 -0.03 -10.92 7.34
N GLY A 207 0.50 -10.86 6.12
CA GLY A 207 -0.32 -10.98 4.92
C GLY A 207 0.46 -11.48 3.72
N ILE A 208 -0.27 -12.08 2.78
CA ILE A 208 0.24 -12.52 1.47
C ILE A 208 -0.73 -12.07 0.40
N ALA A 209 -0.20 -11.49 -0.68
CA ALA A 209 -0.95 -11.22 -1.91
C ALA A 209 -0.11 -11.59 -3.14
N PRO A 210 -0.73 -12.10 -4.22
CA PRO A 210 -0.10 -12.21 -5.53
C PRO A 210 0.40 -10.85 -6.03
N ILE A 211 1.40 -10.85 -6.91
CA ILE A 211 1.87 -9.66 -7.62
C ILE A 211 1.28 -9.70 -9.02
N SER A 212 0.59 -8.63 -9.40
CA SER A 212 -0.07 -8.53 -10.69
C SER A 212 0.95 -8.49 -11.85
N PRO A 213 0.67 -9.13 -13.00
CA PRO A 213 1.36 -8.82 -14.24
C PRO A 213 0.96 -7.42 -14.75
N ILE A 214 1.73 -6.88 -15.69
CA ILE A 214 1.36 -5.66 -16.40
C ILE A 214 0.32 -5.99 -17.46
N VAL A 215 -0.94 -5.68 -17.18
CA VAL A 215 -2.11 -6.05 -18.00
C VAL A 215 -2.54 -4.97 -19.00
N GLY A 216 -1.84 -3.83 -19.05
CA GLY A 216 -2.12 -2.72 -19.96
C GLY A 216 -1.75 -1.36 -19.35
N ASP A 217 -2.57 -0.35 -19.63
CA ASP A 217 -2.40 1.00 -19.08
C ASP A 217 -2.61 1.08 -17.56
N SER A 218 -2.31 2.24 -16.95
CA SER A 218 -2.43 2.47 -15.51
C SER A 218 -3.85 2.25 -14.98
N THR A 219 -4.90 2.44 -15.80
CA THR A 219 -6.29 2.18 -15.37
C THR A 219 -6.60 0.69 -15.30
N LYS A 220 -6.12 -0.10 -16.27
CA LYS A 220 -6.23 -1.57 -16.22
C LYS A 220 -5.37 -2.16 -15.11
N CYS A 221 -4.14 -1.67 -14.96
CA CYS A 221 -3.24 -2.12 -13.90
C CYS A 221 -3.76 -1.76 -12.52
N MET A 222 -4.39 -0.60 -12.33
CA MET A 222 -5.12 -0.26 -11.10
C MET A 222 -6.19 -1.31 -10.77
N GLY A 223 -6.85 -1.86 -11.79
CA GLY A 223 -7.76 -3.00 -11.61
C GLY A 223 -7.04 -4.24 -11.11
N SER A 224 -6.06 -4.72 -11.87
CA SER A 224 -5.43 -6.02 -11.60
C SER A 224 -4.58 -6.04 -10.32
N THR A 225 -3.93 -4.92 -9.96
CA THR A 225 -3.17 -4.82 -8.70
C THR A 225 -4.09 -4.82 -7.48
N ASN A 226 -5.23 -4.11 -7.53
CA ASN A 226 -6.25 -4.20 -6.48
C ASN A 226 -6.88 -5.60 -6.41
N ASP A 227 -7.14 -6.23 -7.56
CA ASP A 227 -7.70 -7.58 -7.63
C ASP A 227 -6.83 -8.62 -6.91
N CYS A 228 -5.51 -8.45 -6.87
CA CYS A 228 -4.60 -9.31 -6.11
C CYS A 228 -4.99 -9.36 -4.63
N ILE A 229 -5.33 -8.20 -4.04
CA ILE A 229 -5.74 -8.07 -2.64
C ILE A 229 -7.21 -8.52 -2.48
N ILE A 230 -8.09 -7.98 -3.31
CA ILE A 230 -9.55 -8.18 -3.24
C ILE A 230 -9.90 -9.66 -3.38
N TYR A 231 -9.23 -10.39 -4.27
CA TYR A 231 -9.62 -11.76 -4.60
C TYR A 231 -8.68 -12.82 -4.06
N CYS A 232 -7.39 -12.54 -3.82
CA CYS A 232 -6.45 -13.55 -3.32
C CYS A 232 -5.60 -13.10 -2.12
N GLY A 233 -5.85 -11.90 -1.60
CA GLY A 233 -5.17 -11.39 -0.43
C GLY A 233 -5.61 -12.13 0.84
N LYS A 234 -4.63 -12.65 1.59
CA LYS A 234 -4.87 -13.33 2.87
C LYS A 234 -4.14 -12.60 3.99
N THR A 235 -4.80 -12.44 5.13
CA THR A 235 -4.24 -11.74 6.28
C THR A 235 -4.43 -12.51 7.57
N TYR A 236 -3.51 -12.28 8.51
CA TYR A 236 -3.56 -12.79 9.86
C TYR A 236 -3.16 -11.67 10.83
N TYR A 237 -3.99 -11.40 11.82
CA TYR A 237 -3.76 -10.36 12.82
C TYR A 237 -3.79 -10.95 14.23
N ASN A 238 -2.85 -10.53 15.08
CA ASN A 238 -2.92 -10.76 16.52
C ASN A 238 -3.48 -9.51 17.19
N VAL A 239 -4.55 -9.65 17.98
CA VAL A 239 -5.24 -8.50 18.59
C VAL A 239 -5.46 -8.71 20.09
N LYS A 240 -5.53 -7.61 20.85
CA LYS A 240 -5.98 -7.62 22.24
C LYS A 240 -7.32 -6.87 22.33
N TYR A 241 -8.41 -7.57 22.04
CA TYR A 241 -9.75 -6.99 21.92
C TYR A 241 -10.79 -7.85 22.64
N ASP A 242 -12.07 -7.51 22.53
CA ASP A 242 -13.16 -8.37 22.99
C ASP A 242 -13.43 -9.47 21.95
N ALA A 243 -13.37 -10.74 22.37
CA ALA A 243 -13.46 -11.88 21.47
C ALA A 243 -14.82 -12.00 20.76
N GLU A 244 -15.93 -11.65 21.42
CA GLU A 244 -17.25 -11.67 20.79
C GLU A 244 -17.40 -10.54 19.78
N LYS A 245 -16.85 -9.36 20.07
CA LYS A 245 -16.76 -8.27 19.08
C LYS A 245 -15.86 -8.63 17.90
N VAL A 246 -14.72 -9.30 18.12
CA VAL A 246 -13.88 -9.81 17.03
C VAL A 246 -14.70 -10.73 16.14
N LYS A 247 -15.40 -11.71 16.74
CA LYS A 247 -16.23 -12.68 16.03
C LYS A 247 -17.35 -12.01 15.24
N GLU A 248 -17.95 -10.94 15.75
CA GLU A 248 -18.95 -10.17 15.01
C GLU A 248 -18.32 -9.38 13.84
N LEU A 249 -17.33 -8.55 14.13
CA LEU A 249 -16.77 -7.59 13.17
C LEU A 249 -15.99 -8.26 12.04
N ILE A 250 -15.30 -9.37 12.32
CA ILE A 250 -14.49 -10.06 11.31
C ILE A 250 -15.34 -10.49 10.11
N THR A 251 -16.63 -10.78 10.31
CA THR A 251 -17.54 -11.17 9.22
C THR A 251 -17.81 -10.06 8.21
N LYS A 252 -17.47 -8.81 8.54
CA LYS A 252 -17.68 -7.61 7.72
C LYS A 252 -16.38 -7.10 7.07
N VAL A 253 -15.23 -7.71 7.39
CA VAL A 253 -13.92 -7.28 6.88
C VAL A 253 -13.67 -7.75 5.45
N PRO A 254 -13.88 -9.02 5.06
CA PRO A 254 -13.50 -9.49 3.74
C PRO A 254 -14.15 -8.71 2.60
N SER A 255 -13.42 -8.55 1.50
CA SER A 255 -13.92 -7.89 0.27
C SER A 255 -15.24 -8.47 -0.25
N GLY A 256 -15.45 -9.78 -0.03
CA GLY A 256 -16.65 -10.51 -0.43
C GLY A 256 -17.96 -10.01 0.20
N THR A 257 -17.91 -9.13 1.20
CA THR A 257 -19.12 -8.51 1.77
C THR A 257 -19.59 -7.27 1.01
N SER A 258 -18.78 -6.76 0.07
CA SER A 258 -19.09 -5.56 -0.70
C SER A 258 -20.11 -5.85 -1.80
N SER A 259 -20.98 -4.88 -2.08
CA SER A 259 -21.89 -4.93 -3.24
C SER A 259 -21.16 -4.83 -4.59
N SER A 260 -19.89 -4.38 -4.57
CA SER A 260 -19.04 -4.22 -5.75
C SER A 260 -18.13 -5.45 -6.02
N TYR A 261 -18.28 -6.53 -5.25
CA TYR A 261 -17.50 -7.77 -5.37
C TYR A 261 -18.01 -8.69 -6.48
N GLY A 262 -17.11 -9.42 -7.13
CA GLY A 262 -17.42 -10.60 -7.96
C GLY A 262 -16.94 -10.51 -9.41
N LYS A 263 -16.41 -9.37 -9.85
CA LYS A 263 -15.83 -9.14 -11.18
C LYS A 263 -14.48 -8.42 -11.04
N PRO A 264 -13.55 -8.55 -12.02
CA PRO A 264 -12.31 -7.78 -12.00
C PRO A 264 -12.57 -6.29 -11.77
N PHE A 265 -11.78 -5.64 -10.92
CA PHE A 265 -12.05 -4.28 -10.45
C PHE A 265 -12.10 -3.28 -11.61
N TYR A 266 -11.31 -3.47 -12.67
CA TYR A 266 -11.42 -2.65 -13.89
C TYR A 266 -12.83 -2.71 -14.50
N THR A 267 -13.45 -3.89 -14.56
CA THR A 267 -14.83 -4.06 -15.05
C THR A 267 -15.82 -3.35 -14.14
N THR A 268 -15.71 -3.54 -12.83
CA THR A 268 -16.55 -2.84 -11.84
C THR A 268 -16.42 -1.32 -11.96
N PHE A 269 -15.19 -0.82 -12.07
CA PHE A 269 -14.92 0.62 -12.18
C PHE A 269 -15.42 1.20 -13.51
N LYS A 270 -15.29 0.45 -14.60
CA LYS A 270 -15.87 0.82 -15.90
C LYS A 270 -17.40 0.85 -15.87
N GLU A 271 -18.05 -0.14 -15.25
CA GLU A 271 -19.51 -0.17 -15.06
C GLU A 271 -20.00 1.00 -14.19
N ALA A 272 -19.18 1.46 -13.24
CA ALA A 272 -19.41 2.66 -12.45
C ALA A 272 -19.10 3.98 -13.22
N GLY A 273 -18.66 3.91 -14.47
CA GLY A 273 -18.30 5.09 -15.27
C GLY A 273 -17.02 5.79 -14.81
N PHE A 274 -16.07 5.02 -14.26
CA PHE A 274 -14.80 5.51 -13.70
C PHE A 274 -14.97 6.51 -12.54
N ASP A 275 -16.05 6.32 -11.76
CA ASP A 275 -16.40 7.15 -10.60
C ASP A 275 -16.29 6.33 -9.31
N PHE A 276 -15.26 6.63 -8.49
CA PHE A 276 -15.04 5.95 -7.22
C PHE A 276 -16.19 6.14 -6.22
N PHE A 277 -17.01 7.19 -6.34
CA PHE A 277 -18.16 7.39 -5.44
C PHE A 277 -19.29 6.39 -5.69
N LYS A 278 -19.31 5.75 -6.86
CA LYS A 278 -20.29 4.72 -7.23
C LYS A 278 -19.80 3.30 -6.94
N VAL A 279 -18.55 3.16 -6.50
CA VAL A 279 -17.98 1.90 -6.06
C VAL A 279 -18.10 1.83 -4.55
N ASP A 280 -18.60 0.70 -4.03
CA ASP A 280 -18.60 0.47 -2.59
C ASP A 280 -17.16 0.33 -2.09
N ALA A 281 -16.71 1.32 -1.31
CA ALA A 281 -15.36 1.36 -0.74
C ALA A 281 -15.05 0.12 0.12
N GLY A 282 -16.07 -0.60 0.59
CA GLY A 282 -15.92 -1.86 1.29
C GLY A 282 -15.25 -2.97 0.48
N VAL A 283 -15.12 -2.84 -0.85
CA VAL A 283 -14.44 -3.80 -1.72
C VAL A 283 -12.92 -3.78 -1.53
N PHE A 284 -12.32 -2.66 -1.12
CA PHE A 284 -10.88 -2.50 -0.90
C PHE A 284 -10.44 -3.15 0.42
N ALA A 285 -10.48 -4.47 0.43
CA ALA A 285 -10.22 -5.30 1.58
C ALA A 285 -9.58 -6.62 1.14
N PRO A 286 -8.88 -7.34 2.04
CA PRO A 286 -8.40 -8.69 1.75
C PRO A 286 -9.54 -9.67 1.46
N ALA A 287 -9.26 -10.70 0.66
CA ALA A 287 -10.18 -11.78 0.36
C ALA A 287 -10.49 -12.66 1.57
N GLU A 288 -9.49 -12.90 2.42
CA GLU A 288 -9.60 -13.71 3.64
C GLU A 288 -8.83 -13.07 4.81
N VAL A 289 -9.44 -13.11 5.98
CA VAL A 289 -8.89 -12.53 7.21
C VAL A 289 -8.99 -13.54 8.33
N THR A 290 -7.89 -13.73 9.04
CA THR A 290 -7.85 -14.44 10.32
C THR A 290 -7.44 -13.49 11.42
N ILE A 291 -8.18 -13.49 12.54
CA ILE A 291 -7.86 -12.71 13.74
C ILE A 291 -7.70 -13.67 14.91
N ASN A 292 -6.53 -13.62 15.55
CA ASN A 292 -6.25 -14.27 16.82
C ASN A 292 -6.41 -13.29 17.97
N GLU A 293 -7.42 -13.50 18.81
CA GLU A 293 -7.64 -12.70 20.01
C GLU A 293 -6.83 -13.30 21.16
N LEU A 294 -5.81 -12.54 21.59
CA LEU A 294 -4.75 -13.04 22.45
C LEU A 294 -5.20 -13.33 23.89
N LYS A 295 -6.24 -12.65 24.41
CA LYS A 295 -6.70 -12.86 25.80
C LYS A 295 -7.52 -14.14 25.95
N SER A 296 -8.38 -14.42 24.97
CA SER A 296 -9.25 -15.60 24.93
C SER A 296 -8.60 -16.80 24.26
N ALA A 297 -7.46 -16.62 23.60
CA ALA A 297 -6.76 -17.64 22.81
C ALA A 297 -7.65 -18.28 21.73
N LYS A 298 -8.59 -17.50 21.19
CA LYS A 298 -9.48 -17.91 20.10
C LYS A 298 -9.07 -17.23 18.81
N SER A 299 -9.09 -18.00 17.73
CA SER A 299 -8.90 -17.49 16.37
C SER A 299 -10.20 -17.59 15.59
N PHE A 300 -10.49 -16.55 14.81
CA PHE A 300 -11.65 -16.47 13.93
C PHE A 300 -11.17 -16.20 12.52
N THR A 301 -11.78 -16.84 11.53
CA THR A 301 -11.47 -16.64 10.11
C THR A 301 -12.75 -16.28 9.37
N SER A 302 -12.66 -15.34 8.43
CA SER A 302 -13.75 -14.97 7.53
C SER A 302 -13.23 -14.64 6.14
N GLY A 303 -14.11 -14.81 5.15
CA GLY A 303 -13.76 -14.63 3.75
C GLY A 303 -13.21 -15.91 3.12
N ARG A 304 -12.78 -15.78 1.87
CA ARG A 304 -12.14 -16.84 1.07
C ARG A 304 -11.50 -16.21 -0.15
N ILE A 305 -10.44 -16.84 -0.66
CA ILE A 305 -9.88 -16.47 -1.96
C ILE A 305 -10.82 -16.84 -3.12
N ASN A 306 -10.66 -16.16 -4.25
CA ASN A 306 -11.38 -16.38 -5.49
C ASN A 306 -10.40 -16.33 -6.68
N PRO A 307 -9.66 -17.44 -6.92
CA PRO A 307 -8.69 -17.55 -8.00
C PRO A 307 -9.27 -17.25 -9.38
N ASP A 308 -10.52 -17.65 -9.63
CA ASP A 308 -11.18 -17.51 -10.94
C ASP A 308 -11.29 -16.06 -11.39
N VAL A 309 -11.61 -15.14 -10.47
CA VAL A 309 -11.69 -13.71 -10.81
C VAL A 309 -10.30 -13.15 -11.06
N LEU A 310 -9.30 -13.56 -10.28
CA LEU A 310 -7.93 -13.09 -10.47
C LEU A 310 -7.32 -13.61 -11.79
N MET A 311 -7.58 -14.87 -12.15
CA MET A 311 -7.19 -15.44 -13.46
C MET A 311 -7.79 -14.65 -14.62
N LYS A 312 -9.08 -14.26 -14.52
CA LYS A 312 -9.74 -13.37 -15.51
C LYS A 312 -9.11 -11.98 -15.54
N SER A 313 -8.76 -11.43 -14.38
CA SER A 313 -8.12 -10.12 -14.26
C SER A 313 -6.75 -10.09 -14.91
N PHE A 314 -5.97 -11.16 -14.72
CA PHE A 314 -4.63 -11.29 -15.30
C PHE A 314 -4.65 -11.64 -16.79
N GLY A 315 -5.72 -12.26 -17.28
CA GLY A 315 -5.82 -12.70 -18.67
C GLY A 315 -4.84 -13.84 -19.02
N ILE A 316 -4.42 -14.63 -18.04
CA ILE A 316 -3.51 -15.77 -18.26
C ILE A 316 -4.23 -16.83 -19.08
N SER A 317 -3.61 -17.23 -20.20
CA SER A 317 -4.11 -18.28 -21.09
C SER A 317 -3.08 -19.40 -21.18
N ARG A 318 -3.53 -20.65 -21.05
CA ARG A 318 -2.68 -21.83 -21.24
C ARG A 318 -2.55 -22.12 -22.75
N VAL A 319 -1.31 -22.25 -23.21
CA VAL A 319 -0.96 -22.61 -24.60
C VAL A 319 -0.67 -24.11 -24.68
#